data_AF-A0A1F2TSZ9-F1
#
_entry.id   AF-A0A1F2TSZ9-F1
#
_cell.length_a   1.000
_cell.length_b   1.000
_cell.length_c   1.000
_cell.angle_alpha   90.00
_cell.angle_beta   90.00
_cell.angle_gamma   90.00
#
_symmetry.space_group_name_H-M   'P 1'
#
loop_
_entity.id
_entity.type
_entity.pdbx_description
1 polymer ?
#
loop_
_entity_poly.entity_id
_entity_poly.type
_entity_poly.pdbx_seq_one_letter_code
_entity_poly.pdbx_strand_id
1 'polypeptide(L)'
;MVNGPIRQQLEINSSYGCFGPGWRANATIGRAIALVQQNVGGRIPGPVSKSTHGQPGRYTMCIGEFEERNPWGPLHVERGFKPEDNTVTVFSPTGTTSIMDVWSRSAEGLLTSCAHSMDWVGSNNMVCPRAGESLLVLSPDHAQIIAREGWSKDDVRRFLMKEANQTPLSHFPRERHEALIGEDRVQNGRVPVHYRPEQFMIMVAGGLGGYHALWIPTWGDSYAVTKRINVPS
;
A
#
# COMPACT_ATOMS: atom_id res chain seq x y z
N MET A 1 -1.91 -5.49 -7.74
CA MET A 1 -3.02 -6.04 -6.95
C MET A 1 -4.17 -6.37 -7.91
N VAL A 2 -4.76 -7.55 -7.79
CA VAL A 2 -5.84 -8.03 -8.65
C VAL A 2 -7.12 -8.14 -7.83
N ASN A 3 -8.24 -7.82 -8.46
CA ASN A 3 -9.57 -7.79 -7.87
C ASN A 3 -10.60 -8.46 -8.81
N GLY A 4 -11.72 -8.88 -8.23
CA GLY A 4 -12.84 -9.51 -8.94
C GLY A 4 -12.71 -11.05 -9.09
N PRO A 5 -13.70 -11.70 -9.73
CA PRO A 5 -13.79 -13.16 -9.84
C PRO A 5 -12.58 -13.85 -10.49
N ILE A 6 -11.83 -13.15 -11.35
CA ILE A 6 -10.62 -13.68 -12.01
C ILE A 6 -9.56 -14.13 -11.02
N ARG A 7 -9.54 -13.57 -9.80
CA ARG A 7 -8.65 -14.03 -8.72
C ARG A 7 -8.85 -15.52 -8.45
N GLN A 8 -10.09 -15.97 -8.36
CA GLN A 8 -10.38 -17.38 -8.10
C GLN A 8 -10.12 -18.24 -9.34
N GLN A 9 -10.49 -17.75 -10.53
CA GLN A 9 -10.30 -18.47 -11.80
C GLN A 9 -8.84 -18.76 -12.12
N LEU A 10 -7.95 -17.80 -11.84
CA LEU A 10 -6.52 -17.92 -12.06
C LEU A 10 -5.78 -18.43 -10.82
N GLU A 11 -6.49 -18.73 -9.74
CA GLU A 11 -5.90 -19.09 -8.45
C GLU A 11 -4.86 -18.04 -8.03
N ILE A 12 -5.22 -16.77 -7.93
CA ILE A 12 -4.35 -15.71 -7.42
C ILE A 12 -4.49 -15.67 -5.89
N ASN A 13 -3.38 -15.89 -5.19
CA ASN A 13 -3.37 -15.91 -3.74
C ASN A 13 -3.53 -14.49 -3.15
N SER A 14 -4.47 -14.39 -2.21
CA SER A 14 -4.74 -13.24 -1.35
C SER A 14 -4.62 -13.55 0.14
N SER A 15 -4.34 -14.82 0.49
CA SER A 15 -4.37 -15.36 1.85
C SER A 15 -2.95 -15.53 2.41
N TYR A 16 -2.71 -16.56 3.23
CA TYR A 16 -1.42 -16.89 3.84
C TYR A 16 -0.26 -16.76 2.84
N GLY A 17 0.77 -16.04 3.26
CA GLY A 17 1.99 -15.86 2.48
C GLY A 17 1.79 -15.18 1.13
N CYS A 18 0.73 -14.38 0.91
CA CYS A 18 0.44 -13.79 -0.41
C CYS A 18 1.58 -12.94 -1.00
N PHE A 19 2.39 -12.26 -0.17
CA PHE A 19 3.60 -11.55 -0.61
C PHE A 19 4.86 -12.41 -0.65
N GLY A 20 4.78 -13.66 -0.21
CA GLY A 20 5.88 -14.61 -0.15
C GLY A 20 6.07 -15.41 -1.45
N PRO A 21 7.09 -16.27 -1.49
CA PRO A 21 7.28 -17.22 -2.58
C PRO A 21 6.24 -18.35 -2.48
N GLY A 22 5.93 -18.98 -3.61
CA GLY A 22 5.27 -20.30 -3.63
C GLY A 22 3.91 -20.38 -4.32
N TRP A 23 3.30 -19.25 -4.72
CA TRP A 23 2.04 -19.30 -5.46
C TRP A 23 2.24 -19.03 -6.95
N ARG A 24 1.91 -20.04 -7.78
CA ARG A 24 2.22 -20.04 -9.22
C ARG A 24 1.69 -18.79 -9.94
N ALA A 25 0.40 -18.48 -9.78
CA ALA A 25 -0.21 -17.33 -10.47
C ALA A 25 0.45 -16.00 -10.08
N ASN A 26 0.61 -15.74 -8.78
CA ASN A 26 1.27 -14.55 -8.24
C ASN A 26 2.69 -14.41 -8.78
N ALA A 27 3.47 -15.50 -8.70
CA ALA A 27 4.85 -15.53 -9.16
C ALA A 27 4.96 -15.30 -10.67
N THR A 28 4.13 -15.98 -11.48
CA THR A 28 4.15 -15.87 -12.94
C THR A 28 3.74 -14.48 -13.40
N ILE A 29 2.64 -13.92 -12.89
CA ILE A 29 2.17 -12.58 -13.28
C ILE A 29 3.20 -11.52 -12.86
N GLY A 30 3.63 -11.53 -11.60
CA GLY A 30 4.62 -10.58 -11.11
C GLY A 30 5.95 -10.67 -11.85
N ARG A 31 6.42 -11.89 -12.15
CA ARG A 31 7.67 -12.10 -12.91
C ARG A 31 7.54 -11.67 -14.37
N ALA A 32 6.39 -11.92 -15.02
CA ALA A 32 6.14 -11.47 -16.38
C ALA A 32 6.25 -9.94 -16.49
N ILE A 33 5.61 -9.21 -15.55
CA ILE A 33 5.72 -7.74 -15.48
C ILE A 33 7.17 -7.30 -15.25
N ALA A 34 7.89 -7.96 -14.35
CA ALA A 34 9.29 -7.63 -14.08
C ALA A 34 10.18 -7.81 -15.33
N LEU A 35 9.95 -8.86 -16.12
CA LEU A 35 10.66 -9.12 -17.38
C LEU A 35 10.28 -8.11 -18.46
N VAL A 36 9.01 -7.70 -18.58
CA VAL A 36 8.59 -6.64 -19.51
C VAL A 36 9.29 -5.33 -19.14
N GLN A 37 9.32 -4.95 -17.86
CA GLN A 37 10.02 -3.74 -17.42
C GLN A 37 11.52 -3.80 -17.72
N GLN A 38 12.14 -4.98 -17.62
CA GLN A 38 13.57 -5.15 -17.88
C GLN A 38 13.90 -5.14 -19.38
N ASN A 39 13.15 -5.88 -20.19
CA ASN A 39 13.46 -6.09 -21.62
C ASN A 39 12.85 -5.02 -22.53
N VAL A 40 11.65 -4.52 -22.21
CA VAL A 40 10.95 -3.50 -23.01
C VAL A 40 11.17 -2.12 -22.40
N GLY A 41 10.99 -1.99 -21.08
CA GLY A 41 11.19 -0.73 -20.36
C GLY A 41 12.66 -0.35 -20.14
N GLY A 42 13.61 -1.22 -20.53
CA GLY A 42 15.04 -0.97 -20.41
C GLY A 42 15.54 -0.83 -18.97
N ARG A 43 14.85 -1.39 -17.97
CA ARG A 43 15.18 -1.28 -16.53
C ARG A 43 16.45 -2.08 -16.15
N ILE A 44 17.58 -1.76 -16.77
CA ILE A 44 18.90 -2.34 -16.53
C ILE A 44 19.52 -1.61 -15.32
N PRO A 45 19.91 -2.32 -14.24
CA PRO A 45 20.59 -1.71 -13.08
C PRO A 45 21.87 -0.99 -13.47
N GLY A 46 22.02 0.27 -13.07
CA GLY A 46 23.19 1.11 -13.39
C GLY A 46 22.91 2.08 -14.54
N PRO A 47 22.81 1.63 -15.81
CA PRO A 47 22.57 2.52 -16.95
C PRO A 47 21.24 3.28 -16.85
N VAL A 48 20.14 2.56 -16.62
CA VAL A 48 18.77 3.11 -16.62
C VAL A 48 18.19 3.14 -15.21
N SER A 49 18.17 1.99 -14.53
CA SER A 49 17.67 1.92 -13.15
C SER A 49 18.73 2.44 -12.19
N LYS A 50 18.52 3.64 -11.67
CA LYS A 50 19.37 4.32 -10.66
C LYS A 50 19.05 3.91 -9.22
N SER A 51 18.49 2.73 -9.01
CA SER A 51 18.22 2.25 -7.66
C SER A 51 19.52 1.84 -6.98
N THR A 52 19.86 2.51 -5.88
CA THR A 52 21.09 2.27 -5.11
C THR A 52 21.15 0.85 -4.55
N HIS A 53 20.07 0.39 -3.90
CA HIS A 53 20.01 -0.95 -3.27
C HIS A 53 19.05 -1.92 -3.98
N GLY A 54 18.12 -1.39 -4.79
CA GLY A 54 17.00 -2.17 -5.32
C GLY A 54 15.98 -2.55 -4.24
N GLN A 55 14.96 -3.33 -4.61
CA GLN A 55 14.01 -3.94 -3.66
C GLN A 55 13.66 -5.37 -4.12
N PRO A 56 13.58 -6.37 -3.22
CA PRO A 56 13.41 -7.78 -3.60
C PRO A 56 12.15 -8.11 -4.42
N GLY A 57 11.03 -7.43 -4.14
CA GLY A 57 9.77 -7.53 -4.89
C GLY A 57 9.87 -7.05 -6.35
N ARG A 58 10.98 -6.47 -6.80
CA ARG A 58 11.24 -6.25 -8.25
C ARG A 58 11.39 -7.55 -9.01
N TYR A 59 11.72 -8.64 -8.32
CA TYR A 59 11.76 -9.97 -8.92
C TYR A 59 10.34 -10.46 -9.25
N THR A 60 9.42 -10.34 -8.29
CA THR A 60 7.99 -10.59 -8.43
C THR A 60 7.23 -9.94 -7.28
N MET A 61 6.10 -9.30 -7.58
CA MET A 61 5.14 -8.82 -6.58
C MET A 61 3.76 -8.67 -7.23
N CYS A 62 2.90 -9.65 -7.01
CA CYS A 62 1.50 -9.64 -7.45
C CYS A 62 0.67 -10.41 -6.44
N ILE A 63 -0.47 -9.85 -6.03
CA ILE A 63 -1.39 -10.48 -5.07
C ILE A 63 -2.83 -10.17 -5.46
N GLY A 64 -3.75 -10.99 -4.97
CA GLY A 64 -5.18 -10.69 -4.95
C GLY A 64 -5.56 -9.94 -3.66
N GLU A 65 -6.66 -9.21 -3.69
CA GLU A 65 -7.38 -8.82 -2.46
C GLU A 65 -8.17 -10.00 -1.91
N PHE A 66 -8.26 -10.14 -0.59
CA PHE A 66 -9.08 -11.15 0.06
C PHE A 66 -10.50 -10.60 0.25
N GLU A 67 -11.19 -10.44 -0.88
CA GLU A 67 -12.49 -9.75 -0.93
C GLU A 67 -13.55 -10.41 -0.04
N GLU A 68 -13.51 -11.74 0.06
CA GLU A 68 -14.41 -12.55 0.88
C GLU A 68 -14.22 -12.33 2.39
N ARG A 69 -13.11 -11.69 2.78
CA ARG A 69 -12.76 -11.34 4.16
C ARG A 69 -12.64 -9.83 4.37
N ASN A 70 -12.95 -9.02 3.36
CA ASN A 70 -12.95 -7.57 3.48
C ASN A 70 -14.33 -7.07 3.95
N PRO A 71 -14.45 -6.49 5.16
CA PRO A 71 -15.75 -6.04 5.69
C PRO A 71 -16.30 -4.78 5.01
N TRP A 72 -15.49 -4.05 4.23
CA TRP A 72 -15.89 -2.80 3.56
C TRP A 72 -16.06 -2.94 2.04
N GLY A 73 -15.82 -4.15 1.52
CA GLY A 73 -15.78 -4.39 0.08
C GLY A 73 -14.44 -4.02 -0.57
N PRO A 74 -14.20 -4.57 -1.77
CA PRO A 74 -12.89 -4.53 -2.43
C PRO A 74 -12.55 -3.17 -3.04
N LEU A 75 -11.25 -2.90 -3.23
CA LEU A 75 -10.76 -1.62 -3.74
C LEU A 75 -11.33 -1.25 -5.12
N HIS A 76 -11.60 -2.23 -5.99
CA HIS A 76 -12.13 -1.94 -7.32
C HIS A 76 -13.55 -1.36 -7.28
N VAL A 77 -14.41 -1.85 -6.37
CA VAL A 77 -15.76 -1.31 -6.18
C VAL A 77 -15.69 0.11 -5.63
N GLU A 78 -14.78 0.35 -4.68
CA GLU A 78 -14.49 1.69 -4.15
C GLU A 78 -14.03 2.66 -5.26
N ARG A 79 -13.35 2.15 -6.28
CA ARG A 79 -12.90 2.93 -7.45
C ARG A 79 -13.93 3.00 -8.58
N GLY A 80 -15.19 2.64 -8.32
CA GLY A 80 -16.32 2.80 -9.24
C GLY A 80 -16.51 1.68 -10.25
N PHE A 81 -15.84 0.54 -10.10
CA PHE A 81 -16.09 -0.66 -10.89
C PHE A 81 -17.22 -1.50 -10.28
N LYS A 82 -17.82 -2.39 -11.08
CA LYS A 82 -18.87 -3.29 -10.58
C LYS A 82 -18.25 -4.48 -9.83
N PRO A 83 -18.94 -5.11 -8.86
CA PRO A 83 -18.42 -6.27 -8.13
C PRO A 83 -18.00 -7.46 -9.01
N GLU A 84 -18.63 -7.62 -10.17
CA GLU A 84 -18.32 -8.65 -11.17
C GLU A 84 -17.17 -8.27 -12.11
N ASP A 85 -16.69 -7.03 -12.07
CA ASP A 85 -15.58 -6.58 -12.92
C ASP A 85 -14.25 -7.11 -12.41
N ASN A 86 -13.47 -7.66 -13.33
CA ASN A 86 -12.08 -8.00 -13.07
C ASN A 86 -11.21 -6.76 -13.23
N THR A 87 -10.36 -6.45 -12.26
CA THR A 87 -9.47 -5.28 -12.36
C THR A 87 -8.07 -5.58 -11.84
N VAL A 88 -7.12 -4.77 -12.32
CA VAL A 88 -5.77 -4.70 -11.78
C VAL A 88 -5.48 -3.28 -11.33
N THR A 89 -4.96 -3.14 -10.12
CA THR A 89 -4.41 -1.91 -9.57
C THR A 89 -2.88 -2.01 -9.53
N VAL A 90 -2.20 -1.05 -10.16
CA VAL A 90 -0.75 -0.98 -10.26
C VAL A 90 -0.26 0.31 -9.61
N PHE A 91 0.79 0.21 -8.80
CA PHE A 91 1.46 1.33 -8.14
C PHE A 91 2.95 1.02 -7.97
N SER A 92 3.74 1.99 -7.50
CA SER A 92 5.20 1.91 -7.44
C SER A 92 5.71 1.80 -5.99
N PRO A 93 5.73 0.60 -5.40
CA PRO A 93 6.17 0.41 -4.02
C PRO A 93 7.69 0.55 -3.88
N THR A 94 8.13 1.09 -2.75
CA THR A 94 9.55 1.13 -2.36
C THR A 94 9.97 -0.09 -1.53
N GLY A 95 9.01 -0.75 -0.89
CA GLY A 95 9.22 -1.95 -0.08
C GLY A 95 7.98 -2.27 0.74
N THR A 96 8.13 -3.19 1.69
CA THR A 96 7.08 -3.54 2.65
C THR A 96 7.59 -3.31 4.06
N THR A 97 6.82 -2.63 4.89
CA THR A 97 7.09 -2.44 6.31
C THR A 97 6.09 -3.28 7.11
N SER A 98 6.58 -4.26 7.86
CA SER A 98 5.75 -5.07 8.76
C SER A 98 5.35 -4.24 9.97
N ILE A 99 4.07 -4.31 10.32
CA ILE A 99 3.49 -3.65 11.48
C ILE A 99 2.92 -4.77 12.35
N MET A 100 3.57 -5.03 13.47
CA MET A 100 3.12 -6.04 14.43
C MET A 100 2.30 -5.39 15.53
N ASP A 101 1.10 -5.88 15.76
CA ASP A 101 0.31 -5.54 16.94
C ASP A 101 -0.46 -6.78 17.40
N VAL A 102 0.01 -7.38 18.49
CA VAL A 102 -0.60 -8.58 19.09
C VAL A 102 -1.50 -8.24 20.28
N TRP A 103 -1.59 -6.96 20.67
CA TRP A 103 -2.20 -6.53 21.93
C TRP A 103 -3.48 -5.74 21.75
N SER A 104 -3.54 -4.88 20.74
CA SER A 104 -4.66 -3.97 20.53
C SER A 104 -5.94 -4.74 20.22
N ARG A 105 -7.01 -4.39 20.93
CA ARG A 105 -8.35 -4.98 20.78
C ARG A 105 -9.39 -4.00 20.25
N SER A 106 -8.99 -2.74 20.05
CA SER A 106 -9.84 -1.68 19.49
C SER A 106 -9.30 -1.19 18.15
N ALA A 107 -10.18 -0.56 17.37
CA ALA A 107 -9.83 0.08 16.12
C ALA A 107 -8.75 1.15 16.34
N GLU A 108 -8.97 2.03 17.31
CA GLU A 108 -8.04 3.11 17.65
C GLU A 108 -6.65 2.59 18.04
N GLY A 109 -6.57 1.55 18.89
CA GLY A 109 -5.29 0.97 19.28
C GLY A 109 -4.51 0.40 18.10
N LEU A 110 -5.17 -0.43 17.28
CA LEU A 110 -4.55 -1.02 16.09
C LEU A 110 -4.10 0.04 15.08
N LEU A 111 -4.94 1.04 14.84
CA LEU A 111 -4.64 2.09 13.87
C LEU A 111 -3.58 3.07 14.38
N THR A 112 -3.42 3.23 15.69
CA THR A 112 -2.32 4.00 16.30
C THR A 112 -0.97 3.34 15.96
N SER A 113 -0.85 2.03 16.18
CA SER A 113 0.33 1.25 15.78
C SER A 113 0.60 1.37 14.27
N CYS A 114 -0.45 1.36 13.45
CA CYS A 114 -0.33 1.56 12.02
C CYS A 114 0.19 2.96 11.68
N ALA A 115 -0.41 4.01 12.22
CA ALA A 115 -0.07 5.41 11.92
C ALA A 115 1.39 5.73 12.23
N HIS A 116 1.88 5.36 13.42
CA HIS A 116 3.27 5.60 13.84
C HIS A 116 4.30 4.71 13.12
N SER A 117 3.85 3.77 12.29
CA SER A 117 4.73 2.99 11.41
C SER A 117 4.95 3.64 10.03
N MET A 118 4.24 4.73 9.72
CA MET A 118 4.21 5.35 8.39
C MET A 118 5.05 6.63 8.28
N ASP A 119 5.34 7.32 9.38
CA ASP A 119 5.75 8.73 9.42
C ASP A 119 7.26 8.96 9.61
N TRP A 120 8.09 7.97 9.30
CA TRP A 120 9.53 8.08 9.45
C TRP A 120 10.14 9.06 8.42
N VAL A 121 11.02 9.95 8.91
CA VAL A 121 11.56 11.12 8.20
C VAL A 121 12.29 10.82 6.88
N GLY A 122 12.76 9.59 6.69
CA GLY A 122 13.46 9.16 5.48
C GLY A 122 12.54 8.65 4.37
N SER A 123 11.23 8.56 4.62
CA SER A 123 10.27 8.02 3.65
C SER A 123 10.12 8.95 2.46
N ASN A 124 10.08 8.40 1.25
CA ASN A 124 9.79 9.17 0.04
C ASN A 124 8.43 9.88 0.14
N ASN A 125 7.43 9.29 0.80
CA ASN A 125 6.15 9.94 1.04
C ASN A 125 6.26 11.18 1.96
N MET A 126 7.30 11.26 2.80
CA MET A 126 7.57 12.43 3.65
C MET A 126 8.34 13.52 2.93
N VAL A 127 9.29 13.15 2.05
CA VAL A 127 10.23 14.10 1.45
C VAL A 127 9.88 14.53 0.02
N CYS A 128 9.04 13.80 -0.71
CA CYS A 128 8.67 14.19 -2.07
C CYS A 128 7.48 15.16 -2.05
N PRO A 129 7.50 16.23 -2.88
CA PRO A 129 6.46 17.26 -2.95
C PRO A 129 5.03 16.73 -3.05
N ARG A 130 4.78 15.71 -3.86
CA ARG A 130 3.39 15.25 -4.10
C ARG A 130 2.84 14.36 -3.00
N ALA A 131 3.72 13.80 -2.17
CA ALA A 131 3.39 12.84 -1.12
C ALA A 131 2.31 11.85 -1.54
N GLY A 132 2.56 11.12 -2.65
CA GLY A 132 1.68 10.31 -3.49
C GLY A 132 0.78 9.32 -2.75
N GLU A 133 0.59 8.11 -3.23
CA GLU A 133 -0.23 7.13 -2.49
C GLU A 133 0.65 6.23 -1.63
N SER A 134 0.06 5.56 -0.64
CA SER A 134 0.63 4.41 0.04
C SER A 134 -0.46 3.37 0.29
N LEU A 135 -0.08 2.12 0.53
CA LEU A 135 -1.03 1.03 0.76
C LEU A 135 -0.87 0.48 2.17
N LEU A 136 -1.94 0.55 2.96
CA LEU A 136 -2.12 -0.23 4.18
C LEU A 136 -2.83 -1.54 3.83
N VAL A 137 -2.16 -2.66 4.09
CA VAL A 137 -2.70 -4.01 3.97
C VAL A 137 -3.01 -4.52 5.38
N LEU A 138 -4.28 -4.67 5.68
CA LEU A 138 -4.76 -5.23 6.94
C LEU A 138 -4.90 -6.75 6.82
N SER A 139 -4.56 -7.47 7.87
CA SER A 139 -4.97 -8.87 8.01
C SER A 139 -6.51 -8.94 8.09
N PRO A 140 -7.11 -10.08 7.70
CA PRO A 140 -8.54 -10.32 7.90
C PRO A 140 -9.01 -10.07 9.34
N ASP A 141 -8.16 -10.38 10.33
CA ASP A 141 -8.49 -10.22 11.74
C ASP A 141 -8.47 -8.76 12.18
N HIS A 142 -7.45 -7.98 11.78
CA HIS A 142 -7.41 -6.54 12.05
C HIS A 142 -8.57 -5.81 11.39
N ALA A 143 -8.85 -6.11 10.12
CA ALA A 143 -9.97 -5.52 9.40
C ALA A 143 -11.30 -5.82 10.12
N GLN A 144 -11.49 -7.04 10.61
CA GLN A 144 -12.69 -7.44 11.33
C GLN A 144 -12.83 -6.75 12.69
N ILE A 145 -11.74 -6.55 13.44
CA ILE A 145 -11.76 -5.80 14.71
C ILE A 145 -12.21 -4.37 14.45
N ILE A 146 -11.59 -3.69 13.47
CA ILE A 146 -11.90 -2.30 13.12
C ILE A 146 -13.37 -2.18 12.70
N ALA A 147 -13.85 -3.05 11.80
CA ALA A 147 -15.23 -3.02 11.33
C ALA A 147 -16.26 -3.36 12.42
N ARG A 148 -15.92 -4.21 13.40
CA ARG A 148 -16.82 -4.54 14.54
C ARG A 148 -17.10 -3.34 15.43
N GLU A 149 -16.17 -2.40 15.52
CA GLU A 149 -16.37 -1.12 16.21
C GLU A 149 -17.11 -0.08 15.35
N GLY A 150 -17.59 -0.47 14.17
CA GLY A 150 -18.42 0.37 13.30
C GLY A 150 -17.63 1.32 12.41
N TRP A 151 -16.31 1.21 12.34
CA TRP A 151 -15.48 2.08 11.52
C TRP A 151 -15.61 1.74 10.04
N SER A 152 -15.83 2.75 9.21
CA SER A 152 -15.69 2.66 7.76
C SER A 152 -14.22 2.80 7.31
N LYS A 153 -13.91 2.45 6.06
CA LYS A 153 -12.60 2.76 5.45
C LYS A 153 -12.27 4.26 5.53
N ASP A 154 -13.26 5.14 5.42
CA ASP A 154 -13.03 6.58 5.49
C ASP A 154 -12.73 7.05 6.92
N ASP A 155 -13.30 6.41 7.94
CA ASP A 155 -12.90 6.64 9.33
C ASP A 155 -11.45 6.24 9.56
N VAL A 156 -11.04 5.09 9.03
CA VAL A 156 -9.64 4.64 9.06
C VAL A 156 -8.72 5.69 8.43
N ARG A 157 -9.05 6.17 7.22
CA ARG A 157 -8.23 7.19 6.54
C ARG A 157 -8.17 8.50 7.31
N ARG A 158 -9.29 8.97 7.86
CA ARG A 158 -9.32 10.20 8.68
C ARG A 158 -8.45 10.05 9.92
N PHE A 159 -8.48 8.89 10.55
CA PHE A 159 -7.63 8.61 11.70
C PHE A 159 -6.14 8.56 11.31
N LEU A 160 -5.78 7.86 10.24
CA LEU A 160 -4.40 7.84 9.74
C LEU A 160 -3.92 9.25 9.35
N MET A 161 -4.76 10.06 8.69
CA MET A 161 -4.45 11.46 8.39
C MET A 161 -4.19 12.28 9.65
N LYS A 162 -4.94 12.02 10.73
CA LYS A 162 -4.76 12.72 12.01
C LYS A 162 -3.48 12.27 12.71
N GLU A 163 -3.26 10.96 12.84
CA GLU A 163 -2.18 10.43 13.70
C GLU A 163 -0.83 10.29 12.97
N ALA A 164 -0.82 9.94 11.68
CA ALA A 164 0.42 9.73 10.92
C ALA A 164 1.04 11.05 10.41
N ASN A 165 0.24 12.12 10.25
CA ASN A 165 0.76 13.41 9.76
C ASN A 165 1.32 14.29 10.89
N GLN A 166 1.81 13.70 11.97
CA GLN A 166 2.22 14.42 13.15
C GLN A 166 3.74 14.68 13.22
N THR A 167 4.55 14.28 12.24
CA THR A 167 6.01 14.42 12.33
C THR A 167 6.45 15.88 12.34
N PRO A 168 7.06 16.38 13.44
CA PRO A 168 7.56 17.75 13.52
C PRO A 168 8.70 18.01 12.52
N LEU A 169 8.79 19.22 11.97
CA LEU A 169 9.92 19.63 11.12
C LEU A 169 11.27 19.45 11.83
N SER A 170 11.31 19.63 13.16
CA SER A 170 12.51 19.44 13.97
C SER A 170 13.06 18.02 13.97
N HIS A 171 12.29 17.00 13.56
CA HIS A 171 12.79 15.64 13.39
C HIS A 171 13.61 15.47 12.10
N PHE A 172 13.45 16.38 11.13
CA PHE A 172 14.21 16.35 9.89
C PHE A 172 15.58 17.04 10.07
N PRO A 173 16.62 16.57 9.38
CA PRO A 173 17.91 17.28 9.33
C PRO A 173 17.74 18.73 8.90
N ARG A 174 18.49 19.65 9.50
CA ARG A 174 18.35 21.11 9.26
C ARG A 174 18.57 21.47 7.80
N GLU A 175 19.43 20.73 7.10
CA GLU A 175 19.74 20.86 5.68
C GLU A 175 18.53 20.60 4.78
N ARG A 176 17.50 19.90 5.29
CA ARG A 176 16.25 19.63 4.55
C ARG A 176 15.18 20.69 4.78
N HIS A 177 15.32 21.56 5.78
CA HIS A 177 14.23 22.45 6.20
C HIS A 177 13.84 23.43 5.09
N GLU A 178 14.82 24.06 4.44
CA GLU A 178 14.57 25.02 3.35
C GLU A 178 13.83 24.35 2.18
N ALA A 179 14.28 23.15 1.76
CA ALA A 179 13.63 22.40 0.70
C ALA A 179 12.18 22.01 1.07
N LEU A 180 11.96 21.46 2.27
CA LEU A 180 10.62 21.07 2.72
C LEU A 180 9.68 22.27 2.82
N ILE A 181 10.17 23.43 3.27
CA ILE A 181 9.38 24.67 3.33
C ILE A 181 9.10 25.18 1.91
N GLY A 182 10.12 25.23 1.05
CA GLY A 182 9.98 25.72 -0.33
C GLY A 182 9.15 24.81 -1.25
N GLU A 183 9.00 23.53 -0.90
CA GLU A 183 8.14 22.55 -1.57
C GLU A 183 6.74 22.45 -0.95
N ASP A 184 6.36 23.37 -0.05
CA ASP A 184 5.07 23.38 0.66
C ASP A 184 4.75 22.07 1.40
N ARG A 185 5.79 21.38 1.89
CA ARG A 185 5.65 20.17 2.70
C ARG A 185 5.29 20.47 4.14
N VAL A 186 5.65 21.65 4.66
CA VAL A 186 5.46 21.99 6.08
C VAL A 186 4.09 22.61 6.31
N GLN A 187 3.25 21.95 7.11
CA GLN A 187 1.93 22.42 7.53
C GLN A 187 1.90 22.52 9.05
N ASN A 188 1.69 23.74 9.58
CA ASN A 188 1.65 23.99 11.04
C ASN A 188 2.87 23.43 11.79
N GLY A 189 4.07 23.55 11.20
CA GLY A 189 5.33 23.06 11.78
C GLY A 189 5.54 21.54 11.67
N ARG A 190 4.69 20.82 10.93
CA ARG A 190 4.75 19.38 10.73
C ARG A 190 4.86 19.02 9.26
N VAL A 191 5.41 17.85 8.96
CA VAL A 191 5.51 17.30 7.60
C VAL A 191 4.52 16.14 7.51
N PRO A 192 3.50 16.19 6.65
CA PRO A 192 2.50 15.13 6.54
C PRO A 192 2.98 13.99 5.64
N VAL A 193 2.62 12.74 5.97
CA VAL A 193 2.78 11.57 5.10
C VAL A 193 1.96 11.73 3.81
N HIS A 194 0.73 12.26 3.94
CA HIS A 194 -0.20 12.51 2.84
C HIS A 194 -1.02 13.78 3.08
N TYR A 195 -1.48 14.39 2.00
CA TYR A 195 -2.31 15.60 2.05
C TYR A 195 -3.81 15.31 2.09
N ARG A 196 -4.23 14.15 1.58
CA ARG A 196 -5.63 13.77 1.46
C ARG A 196 -5.87 12.34 1.95
N PRO A 197 -7.01 12.05 2.59
CA PRO A 197 -7.35 10.72 3.10
C PRO A 197 -7.26 9.62 2.03
N GLU A 198 -7.67 9.91 0.79
CA GLU A 198 -7.75 8.91 -0.30
C GLU A 198 -6.36 8.39 -0.72
N GLN A 199 -5.29 9.10 -0.35
CA GLN A 199 -3.92 8.69 -0.62
C GLN A 199 -3.50 7.47 0.22
N PHE A 200 -4.19 7.22 1.33
CA PHE A 200 -4.14 5.95 2.04
C PHE A 200 -5.06 4.95 1.33
N MET A 201 -4.47 4.12 0.47
CA MET A 201 -5.15 2.93 -0.03
C MET A 201 -5.25 1.90 1.10
N ILE A 202 -6.40 1.23 1.19
CA ILE A 202 -6.65 0.18 2.20
C ILE A 202 -7.06 -1.10 1.49
N MET A 203 -6.41 -2.19 1.85
CA MET A 203 -6.64 -3.53 1.31
C MET A 203 -6.72 -4.53 2.45
N VAL A 204 -7.50 -5.60 2.27
CA VAL A 204 -7.46 -6.77 3.14
C VAL A 204 -6.79 -7.93 2.41
N ALA A 205 -5.73 -8.48 2.98
CA ALA A 205 -5.03 -9.66 2.48
C ALA A 205 -4.22 -10.31 3.59
N GLY A 206 -3.78 -11.54 3.37
CA GLY A 206 -3.03 -12.33 4.35
C GLY A 206 -3.86 -13.44 5.01
N GLY A 207 -3.17 -14.25 5.81
CA GLY A 207 -3.75 -15.38 6.50
C GLY A 207 -4.57 -15.00 7.75
N LEU A 208 -5.35 -15.96 8.25
CA LEU A 208 -6.08 -15.85 9.52
C LEU A 208 -5.16 -16.17 10.71
N GLY A 209 -5.51 -15.66 11.89
CA GLY A 209 -4.66 -15.68 13.07
C GLY A 209 -3.50 -14.69 12.96
N GLY A 210 -3.65 -13.65 12.14
CA GLY A 210 -2.58 -12.74 11.76
C GLY A 210 -2.57 -11.47 12.60
N TYR A 211 -1.52 -11.29 13.41
CA TYR A 211 -1.26 -10.08 14.23
C TYR A 211 -0.48 -8.99 13.51
N HIS A 212 -0.44 -9.05 12.17
CA HIS A 212 0.38 -8.17 11.35
C HIS A 212 -0.47 -7.43 10.33
N ALA A 213 -0.23 -6.13 10.23
CA ALA A 213 -0.52 -5.34 9.05
C ALA A 213 0.78 -5.13 8.25
N LEU A 214 0.64 -4.69 7.01
CA LEU A 214 1.76 -4.24 6.19
C LEU A 214 1.47 -2.84 5.69
N TRP A 215 2.44 -1.95 5.80
CA TRP A 215 2.41 -0.67 5.09
C TRP A 215 3.41 -0.70 3.93
N ILE A 216 2.96 -0.23 2.78
CA ILE A 216 3.71 -0.24 1.53
C ILE A 216 3.81 1.21 1.04
N PRO A 217 4.91 1.91 1.37
CA PRO A 217 5.17 3.25 0.83
C PRO A 217 5.45 3.21 -0.67
N THR A 218 5.33 4.36 -1.30
CA THR A 218 5.68 4.54 -2.72
C THR A 218 6.88 5.47 -2.88
N TRP A 219 7.24 5.77 -4.12
CA TRP A 219 8.28 6.75 -4.45
C TRP A 219 7.84 8.21 -4.22
N GLY A 220 6.75 8.47 -3.50
CA GLY A 220 6.34 9.82 -3.09
C GLY A 220 5.72 10.66 -4.22
N ASP A 221 5.95 10.34 -5.49
CA ASP A 221 5.30 11.00 -6.65
C ASP A 221 4.43 10.05 -7.47
N SER A 222 4.06 8.89 -6.89
CA SER A 222 3.34 7.82 -7.58
C SER A 222 1.89 7.70 -7.09
N TYR A 223 0.96 7.58 -8.04
CA TYR A 223 -0.46 7.31 -7.80
C TYR A 223 -0.86 6.01 -8.49
N ALA A 224 -1.67 5.20 -7.83
CA ALA A 224 -2.07 3.90 -8.32
C ALA A 224 -3.13 4.00 -9.40
N VAL A 225 -2.94 3.26 -10.49
CA VAL A 225 -3.91 3.19 -11.59
C VAL A 225 -4.66 1.87 -11.52
N THR A 226 -5.99 1.93 -11.56
CA THR A 226 -6.86 0.75 -11.69
C THR A 226 -7.44 0.67 -13.08
N LYS A 227 -7.35 -0.50 -13.71
CA LYS A 227 -7.92 -0.79 -15.03
C LYS A 227 -8.67 -2.11 -15.02
N ARG A 228 -9.74 -2.18 -15.81
CA ARG A 228 -10.46 -3.42 -16.10
C ARG A 228 -9.55 -4.40 -16.83
N ILE A 229 -9.64 -5.68 -16.48
CA ILE A 229 -9.00 -6.78 -17.18
C ILE A 229 -10.00 -7.31 -18.21
N ASN A 230 -9.66 -7.19 -19.50
CA ASN A 230 -10.43 -7.77 -20.58
C ASN A 230 -9.84 -9.13 -20.91
N VAL A 231 -10.59 -10.20 -20.60
CA VAL A 231 -10.18 -11.57 -20.94
C VAL A 231 -10.56 -11.83 -22.40
N PRO A 232 -9.68 -12.42 -23.22
CA PRO A 232 -10.05 -12.85 -24.56
C PRO A 232 -11.26 -13.78 -24.50
N SER A 233 -12.19 -13.62 -25.44
CA SER A 233 -13.33 -14.51 -25.68
C SER A 233 -12.89 -15.90 -26.11
#